data_AF-A0A8J8WNF3-F1
#
_entry.id   AF-A0A8J8WNF3-F1
#
_cell.length_a   1.000
_cell.length_b   1.000
_cell.length_c   1.000
_cell.angle_alpha   90.00
_cell.angle_beta   90.00
_cell.angle_gamma   90.00
#
_symmetry.space_group_name_H-M   'P 1'
#
loop_
_entity.id
_entity.type
_entity.pdbx_description
1 polymer ?
#
loop_
_entity_poly.entity_id
_entity_poly.type
_entity_poly.pdbx_seq_one_letter_code
_entity_poly.pdbx_strand_id
1 'polypeptide(L)'
;MEEGESEDVLAVMSKLQSVLRRGVERYLTCKTVLLPRATLLKAGRDVVRLCSERPGGLRGALVDLYLTDTDHHSCMRLAQVVADPRMDPKTLIKVTLHRDPSCSDPSVLSLLSGYTMERSTCRPT
;
A
#
# COMPACT_ATOMS: atom_id res chain seq x y z
N MET A 1 11.69 16.83 18.28
CA MET A 1 12.67 16.41 17.26
C MET A 1 11.86 15.93 16.07
N GLU A 2 11.77 16.74 15.02
CA GLU A 2 11.28 16.26 13.73
C GLU A 2 12.36 15.33 13.18
N GLU A 3 12.17 14.02 13.37
CA GLU A 3 12.96 13.02 12.67
C GLU A 3 12.80 13.29 11.18
N GLY A 4 13.89 13.72 10.53
CA GLY A 4 13.96 13.81 9.07
C GLY A 4 13.51 12.47 8.51
N GLU A 5 12.39 12.48 7.81
CA GLU A 5 11.81 11.25 7.30
C GLU A 5 12.81 10.60 6.35
N SER A 6 13.10 9.32 6.57
CA SER A 6 14.03 8.58 5.71
C SER A 6 13.60 8.71 4.24
N GLU A 7 14.56 8.94 3.35
CA GLU A 7 14.32 9.08 1.91
C GLU A 7 13.55 7.87 1.35
N ASP A 8 13.83 6.67 1.88
CA ASP A 8 13.13 5.43 1.55
C ASP A 8 11.64 5.49 1.91
N VAL A 9 11.29 6.06 3.07
CA VAL A 9 9.90 6.20 3.52
C VAL A 9 9.14 7.14 2.59
N LEU A 10 9.74 8.27 2.22
CA LEU A 10 9.13 9.23 1.29
C LEU A 10 8.98 8.64 -0.11
N ALA A 11 9.98 7.88 -0.60
CA ALA A 11 9.93 7.19 -1.87
C ALA A 11 8.80 6.13 -1.90
N VAL A 12 8.70 5.32 -0.86
CA VAL A 12 7.61 4.32 -0.72
C VAL A 12 6.25 5.01 -0.65
N MET A 13 6.10 6.07 0.17
CA MET A 13 4.86 6.83 0.28
C MET A 13 4.40 7.37 -1.08
N SER A 14 5.31 8.01 -1.83
CA SER A 14 5.04 8.56 -3.15
C SER A 14 4.64 7.45 -4.14
N LYS A 15 5.33 6.30 -4.10
CA LYS A 15 5.02 5.16 -4.95
C LYS A 15 3.65 4.56 -4.63
N LEU A 16 3.33 4.35 -3.35
CA LEU A 16 2.03 3.87 -2.90
C LEU A 16 0.92 4.81 -3.38
N GLN A 17 1.08 6.12 -3.20
CA GLN A 17 0.10 7.12 -3.66
C GLN A 17 -0.13 7.07 -5.18
N SER A 18 0.95 7.02 -5.97
CA SER A 18 0.87 6.95 -7.43
C SER A 18 0.20 5.66 -7.90
N VAL A 19 0.55 4.53 -7.29
CA VAL A 19 0.00 3.23 -7.64
C VAL A 19 -1.47 3.14 -7.26
N LEU A 20 -1.85 3.71 -6.12
CA LEU A 20 -3.24 3.76 -5.68
C LEU A 20 -4.11 4.58 -6.61
N ARG A 21 -3.67 5.78 -6.99
CA ARG A 21 -4.41 6.60 -7.97
C ARG A 21 -4.67 5.82 -9.26
N ARG A 22 -3.64 5.19 -9.81
CA ARG A 22 -3.77 4.39 -11.05
C ARG A 22 -4.63 3.15 -10.89
N GLY A 23 -4.52 2.44 -9.77
CA GLY A 23 -5.35 1.28 -9.47
C GLY A 23 -6.82 1.67 -9.35
N VAL A 24 -7.10 2.78 -8.65
CA VAL A 24 -8.45 3.33 -8.52
C VAL A 24 -8.98 3.77 -9.88
N GLU A 25 -8.24 4.55 -10.66
CA GLU A 25 -8.64 4.96 -12.01
C GLU A 25 -8.94 3.78 -12.94
N ARG A 26 -8.19 2.67 -12.79
CA ARG A 26 -8.33 1.49 -13.64
C ARG A 26 -9.50 0.60 -13.26
N TYR A 27 -9.78 0.47 -11.97
CA TYR A 27 -10.67 -0.55 -11.44
C TYR A 27 -11.93 -0.02 -10.79
N LEU A 28 -11.98 1.27 -10.44
CA LEU A 28 -13.10 1.90 -9.79
C LEU A 28 -13.58 3.08 -10.63
N THR A 29 -14.89 3.31 -10.61
CA THR A 29 -15.51 4.47 -11.26
C THR A 29 -15.46 5.74 -10.40
N CYS A 30 -14.66 5.74 -9.32
CA CYS A 30 -14.55 6.86 -8.40
C CYS A 30 -13.84 8.04 -9.08
N LYS A 31 -14.39 9.25 -8.92
CA LYS A 31 -13.83 10.50 -9.46
C LYS A 31 -12.80 11.12 -8.51
N THR A 32 -12.94 10.87 -7.22
CA THR A 32 -12.10 11.48 -6.18
C THR A 32 -11.58 10.40 -5.23
N VAL A 33 -10.29 10.48 -4.90
CA VAL A 33 -9.64 9.58 -3.94
C VAL A 33 -9.12 10.40 -2.77
N LEU A 34 -9.64 10.15 -1.57
CA LEU A 34 -9.18 10.76 -0.34
C LEU A 34 -8.17 9.83 0.33
N LEU A 35 -6.90 10.20 0.18
CA LEU A 35 -5.74 9.52 0.75
C LEU A 35 -5.12 10.41 1.82
N PRO A 36 -5.34 10.12 3.11
CA PRO A 36 -4.73 10.90 4.17
C PRO A 36 -3.21 10.73 4.15
N ARG A 37 -2.47 11.84 4.08
CA ARG A 37 -0.99 11.81 4.07
C ARG A 37 -0.43 11.04 5.25
N ALA A 38 -1.01 11.22 6.44
CA ALA A 38 -0.60 10.50 7.64
C ALA A 38 -0.73 8.98 7.49
N THR A 39 -1.80 8.49 6.85
CA THR A 39 -2.01 7.05 6.58
C THR A 39 -0.96 6.52 5.63
N LEU A 40 -0.73 7.21 4.52
CA LEU A 40 0.29 6.81 3.53
C LEU A 40 1.71 6.83 4.12
N LEU A 41 1.98 7.82 4.96
CA LEU A 41 3.28 7.96 5.61
C LEU A 41 3.52 6.84 6.63
N LYS A 42 2.51 6.55 7.45
CA LYS A 42 2.56 5.41 8.37
C LYS A 42 2.74 4.10 7.61
N ALA A 43 2.01 3.90 6.51
CA ALA A 43 2.18 2.74 5.65
C ALA A 43 3.59 2.65 5.06
N GLY A 44 4.16 3.77 4.59
CA GLY A 44 5.54 3.83 4.11
C GLY A 44 6.55 3.40 5.18
N ARG A 45 6.40 3.91 6.41
CA ARG A 45 7.25 3.52 7.55
C ARG A 45 7.12 2.03 7.88
N ASP A 46 5.90 1.49 7.90
CA ASP A 46 5.66 0.08 8.17
C ASP A 46 6.24 -0.83 7.09
N VAL A 47 6.13 -0.46 5.80
CA VAL A 47 6.76 -1.20 4.70
C VAL A 47 8.28 -1.25 4.89
N VAL A 48 8.92 -0.09 5.10
CA VAL A 48 10.37 -0.01 5.28
C VAL A 48 10.82 -0.84 6.48
N ARG A 49 10.12 -0.72 7.61
CA ARG A 49 10.40 -1.49 8.83
C ARG A 49 10.22 -3.00 8.63
N LEU A 50 9.16 -3.43 7.96
CA LEU A 50 8.92 -4.86 7.71
C LEU A 50 9.94 -5.47 6.74
N CYS A 51 10.48 -4.65 5.84
CA CYS A 51 11.51 -5.07 4.89
C CYS A 51 12.91 -5.06 5.49
N SER A 52 13.24 -4.15 6.41
CA SER A 52 14.58 -4.06 7.01
C SER A 52 14.99 -5.31 7.80
N GLU A 53 14.01 -6.05 8.33
CA GLU A 53 14.21 -7.32 9.01
C GLU A 53 14.46 -8.52 8.06
N ARG A 54 14.56 -8.30 6.74
CA ARG A 54 14.59 -9.37 5.73
C ARG A 54 15.82 -9.29 4.81
N PRO A 55 16.28 -10.44 4.29
CA PRO A 55 17.35 -10.46 3.30
C PRO A 55 16.91 -9.70 2.04
N GLY A 56 17.78 -8.79 1.58
CA GLY A 56 17.50 -7.89 0.46
C GLY A 56 16.76 -6.61 0.84
N GLY A 57 16.36 -6.43 2.11
CA GLY A 57 15.75 -5.20 2.59
C GLY A 57 14.52 -4.78 1.76
N LEU A 58 14.35 -3.46 1.58
CA LEU A 58 13.31 -2.90 0.72
C LEU A 58 13.48 -3.34 -0.74
N ARG A 59 14.70 -3.52 -1.25
CA ARG A 59 14.96 -3.89 -2.64
C ARG A 59 14.44 -5.29 -3.00
N GLY A 60 14.46 -6.21 -2.04
CA GLY A 60 13.91 -7.57 -2.19
C GLY A 60 12.41 -7.67 -1.91
N ALA A 61 11.70 -6.55 -1.82
CA ALA A 61 10.29 -6.51 -1.49
C ALA A 61 9.39 -6.49 -2.74
N LEU A 62 8.29 -7.21 -2.62
CA LEU A 62 7.13 -7.18 -3.49
C LEU A 62 5.98 -6.63 -2.67
N VAL A 63 5.36 -5.54 -3.13
CA VAL A 63 4.24 -4.92 -2.43
C VAL A 63 2.96 -5.15 -3.22
N ASP A 64 2.03 -5.91 -2.67
CA ASP A 64 0.69 -6.06 -3.21
C ASP A 64 -0.27 -5.11 -2.50
N LEU A 65 -0.98 -4.30 -3.27
CA LEU A 65 -1.98 -3.35 -2.80
C LEU A 65 -3.38 -3.87 -3.05
N TYR A 66 -4.17 -3.92 -2.00
CA TYR A 66 -5.55 -4.35 -1.99
C TYR A 66 -6.46 -3.25 -1.45
N LEU A 67 -7.72 -3.29 -1.88
CA LEU A 67 -8.82 -2.51 -1.33
C LEU A 67 -9.89 -3.48 -0.82
N THR A 68 -10.30 -3.31 0.43
CA THR A 68 -11.45 -4.02 1.00
C THR A 68 -12.58 -3.03 1.26
N ASP A 69 -13.79 -3.49 0.98
CA ASP A 69 -15.00 -2.82 1.46
C ASP A 69 -15.29 -3.19 2.93
N THR A 70 -16.18 -2.46 3.57
CA THR A 70 -16.39 -2.49 5.03
C THR A 70 -16.92 -3.83 5.53
N ASP A 71 -17.67 -4.56 4.70
CA ASP A 71 -18.15 -5.90 5.02
C ASP A 71 -17.11 -7.02 4.77
N HIS A 72 -15.88 -6.69 4.37
CA HIS A 72 -14.79 -7.65 4.08
C HIS A 72 -15.10 -8.76 3.06
N HIS A 73 -16.30 -8.75 2.45
CA HIS A 73 -16.72 -9.75 1.49
C HIS A 73 -16.09 -9.56 0.11
N SER A 74 -15.63 -8.35 -0.20
CA SER A 74 -14.91 -8.05 -1.44
C SER A 74 -13.55 -7.44 -1.13
N CYS A 75 -12.49 -8.16 -1.52
CA CYS A 75 -11.11 -7.70 -1.46
C CYS A 75 -10.56 -7.70 -2.89
N MET A 76 -10.27 -6.51 -3.41
CA MET A 76 -9.80 -6.34 -4.77
C MET A 76 -8.33 -5.96 -4.76
N ARG A 77 -7.51 -6.64 -5.57
CA ARG A 77 -6.13 -6.25 -5.80
C ARG A 77 -6.08 -5.06 -6.74
N LEU A 78 -5.56 -3.93 -6.25
CA LEU A 78 -5.40 -2.72 -7.04
C LEU A 78 -4.10 -2.72 -7.84
N ALA A 79 -3.02 -3.25 -7.26
CA ALA A 79 -1.72 -3.23 -7.91
C ALA A 79 -0.69 -4.16 -7.25
N GLN A 80 0.42 -4.33 -7.97
CA GLN A 80 1.64 -4.94 -7.49
C GLN A 80 2.82 -4.03 -7.81
N VAL A 81 3.74 -3.90 -6.87
CA VAL A 81 4.96 -3.12 -7.01
C VAL A 81 6.16 -3.98 -6.66
N VAL A 82 7.02 -4.23 -7.64
CA VAL A 82 8.36 -4.79 -7.40
C VAL A 82 9.28 -3.63 -7.04
N ALA A 83 9.94 -3.69 -5.88
CA ALA A 83 10.79 -2.60 -5.41
C ALA A 83 12.07 -2.45 -6.25
N ASP A 84 12.73 -3.56 -6.60
CA ASP A 84 13.84 -3.59 -7.56
C ASP A 84 13.63 -4.71 -8.59
N PRO A 85 13.38 -4.39 -9.87
CA PRO A 85 13.12 -5.40 -10.91
C PRO A 85 14.35 -6.25 -11.27
N ARG A 86 15.55 -5.88 -10.78
CA ARG A 86 16.78 -6.65 -10.99
C ARG A 86 17.01 -7.73 -9.92
N MET A 87 16.14 -7.79 -8.91
CA MET A 87 16.22 -8.73 -7.82
C MET A 87 14.96 -9.59 -7.77
N ASP A 88 15.13 -10.89 -7.55
CA ASP A 88 14.00 -11.76 -7.23
C ASP A 88 13.41 -11.37 -5.87
N PRO A 89 12.13 -10.99 -5.79
CA PRO A 89 11.51 -10.60 -4.55
C PRO A 89 11.37 -11.80 -3.61
N LYS A 90 11.90 -11.67 -2.39
CA LYS A 90 11.83 -12.72 -1.35
C LYS A 90 10.83 -12.39 -0.24
N THR A 91 10.46 -11.11 -0.14
CA THR A 91 9.51 -10.62 0.87
C THR A 91 8.27 -10.11 0.17
N LEU A 92 7.11 -10.67 0.51
CA LEU A 92 5.81 -10.15 0.09
C LEU A 92 5.22 -9.31 1.21
N ILE A 93 4.88 -8.07 0.90
CA ILE A 93 4.15 -7.15 1.77
C ILE A 93 2.77 -6.94 1.15
N LYS A 94 1.73 -7.41 1.83
CA LYS A 94 0.35 -7.18 1.44
C LYS A 94 -0.20 -6.00 2.23
N VAL A 95 -0.58 -4.93 1.52
CA VAL A 95 -1.18 -3.73 2.08
C VAL A 95 -2.65 -3.70 1.68
N THR A 96 -3.55 -3.84 2.64
CA THR A 96 -5.00 -3.79 2.39
C THR A 96 -5.55 -2.50 2.95
N LEU A 97 -6.06 -1.64 2.08
CA LEU A 97 -6.68 -0.37 2.41
C LEU A 97 -8.17 -0.58 2.65
N HIS A 98 -8.72 0.10 3.65
CA HIS A 98 -10.10 -0.11 4.08
C HIS A 98 -10.92 1.09 3.63
N ARG A 99 -11.98 0.83 2.85
CA ARG A 99 -12.93 1.87 2.47
C ARG A 99 -13.70 2.33 3.70
N ASP A 100 -13.80 3.64 3.87
CA ASP A 100 -14.55 4.26 4.94
C ASP A 100 -16.06 4.09 4.71
N PRO A 101 -16.76 3.35 5.60
CA PRO A 101 -18.20 3.11 5.48
C PRO A 101 -19.04 4.36 5.68
N SER A 102 -18.50 5.38 6.36
CA SER A 102 -19.22 6.62 6.62
C SER A 102 -19.29 7.52 5.38
N CYS A 103 -18.52 7.21 4.34
CA CYS A 103 -18.53 7.93 3.09
C CYS A 103 -19.71 7.45 2.21
N SER A 104 -20.78 8.23 2.20
CA SER A 104 -22.01 7.95 1.47
C SER A 104 -21.96 8.30 -0.03
N ASP A 105 -20.89 8.96 -0.51
CA ASP A 105 -20.72 9.28 -1.93
C ASP A 105 -20.00 8.13 -2.67
N PRO A 106 -20.69 7.43 -3.60
CA PRO A 106 -20.08 6.34 -4.36
C PRO A 106 -18.95 6.80 -5.30
N SER A 107 -18.92 8.09 -5.67
CA SER A 107 -17.90 8.71 -6.51
C SER A 107 -16.61 9.03 -5.74
N VAL A 108 -16.63 8.93 -4.40
CA VAL A 108 -15.48 9.21 -3.54
C VAL A 108 -14.99 7.91 -2.90
N LEU A 109 -13.71 7.63 -3.10
CA LEU A 109 -13.02 6.59 -2.33
C LEU A 109 -12.34 7.24 -1.13
N SER A 110 -12.95 7.09 0.05
CA SER A 110 -12.33 7.49 1.32
C SER A 110 -11.60 6.31 1.95
N LEU A 111 -10.31 6.51 2.26
CA LEU A 111 -9.46 5.52 2.94
C LEU A 111 -9.11 5.98 4.37
N LEU A 112 -10.01 6.73 5.00
CA LEU A 112 -9.86 7.22 6.37
C LEU A 112 -9.94 6.10 7.42
N SER A 113 -10.56 4.96 7.07
CA SER A 113 -10.66 3.79 7.95
C SER A 113 -9.29 3.10 8.19
N GLY A 114 -8.26 3.44 7.39
CA GLY A 114 -6.89 3.00 7.61
C GLY A 114 -6.46 1.86 6.69
N TYR A 115 -5.51 1.04 7.17
CA TYR A 115 -4.97 -0.10 6.44
C TYR A 115 -4.57 -1.23 7.37
N THR A 116 -4.59 -2.45 6.84
CA THR A 116 -3.91 -3.61 7.41
C THR A 116 -2.71 -3.99 6.57
N MET A 117 -1.67 -4.51 7.22
CA MET A 117 -0.45 -4.93 6.55
C MET A 117 -0.06 -6.33 7.02
N GLU A 118 0.18 -7.21 6.05
CA GLU A 118 0.61 -8.57 6.29
C GLU A 118 1.93 -8.79 5.57
N ARG A 119 2.86 -9.48 6.24
CA ARG A 119 4.14 -9.87 5.65
C ARG A 119 4.19 -11.37 5.51
N SER A 120 4.59 -11.85 4.33
CA SER A 120 4.90 -13.25 4.09
C SER A 120 6.19 -13.40 3.28
N THR A 121 6.75 -14.60 3.28
CA THR A 121 7.88 -14.95 2.41
C THR A 121 7.32 -15.39 1.06
N CYS A 122 7.89 -14.88 -0.04
CA CYS A 122 7.60 -15.43 -1.36
C CYS A 122 8.04 -16.90 -1.38
N ARG A 123 7.15 -17.82 -1.79
CA ARG A 123 7.55 -19.21 -1.99
C ARG A 123 8.57 -19.26 -3.13
N PRO A 124 9.64 -20.05 -3.04
CA PRO A 124 10.49 -20.32 -4.19
C PRO A 124 9.62 -21.00 -5.25
N THR A 125 9.52 -20.37 -6.42
CA THR A 125 8.97 -20.98 -7.65
C THR A 125 9.95 -21.98 -8.21
#